data_AF-A0A2E4FBV3-F1
#
_entry.id   AF-A0A2E4FBV3-F1
#
_cell.length_a   1.000
_cell.length_b   1.000
_cell.length_c   1.000
_cell.angle_alpha   90.00
_cell.angle_beta   90.00
_cell.angle_gamma   90.00
#
_symmetry.space_group_name_H-M   'P 1'
#
loop_
_entity.id
_entity.type
_entity.pdbx_description
1 polymer ?
#
loop_
_entity_poly.entity_id
_entity_poly.type
_entity_poly.pdbx_seq_one_letter_code
_entity_poly.pdbx_strand_id
1 'polypeptide(L)'
;DSDADGFTDGEEIAQGTDPNDPFSWNFNGDGWFDSWARAEGAYPTGWEIGEVLPNASLRDQADDGFDLWQLYGNVILLDFSAGWCVPCKELAEGAQELWEAHRADGFMIVHLITETSIPGIPADLAMQQAWADMFDLTFPVVRDVTGDYYGRLSTQDLYTGALPFMLVLDREMRIQGSFGAGQEAQLEAMIEGLLPTEPAAYPYPAPEADLPAEGSEPDLCDVDGDGKRSFACGGTDCHDHNPAAGPDSDERCDLVDWNCDGALHEDAVDTQTLYLDSDEDGYGALDGALQTCADPLWPYSSNADDCDDTDPVLNPETVWYADADDDGFGNPNSTLIQCEQPDGYVSNDQDSDDGDDTSLGCWSQVTVGRDHSCGLKKDGSIACWGDNSDNEQLFPAGNDFVAIDSGYQHTCAQRTDGTISCWGSDNYGASSPPEDVAFLSFKCGLGACCGITADETNNAVCWGQNTDGQTEVPEGTYTAVSIAGGRHACGVLEDGEVVCWGKEEGFQGGASPTAVVPGDYSQIAAAHYFTCALDAAGLPTCWGGDKYGQASPPAGAFDDLRGGTVHSCGLRPDGTLECWGSGSFGRTDCPEGVYAQLDVNQLHSCAVGLDGLISCWGYGEEGQTTPPPCSP
;
A
#
# COMPACT_ATOMS: atom_id res chain seq x y z
N ASP A 1 -23.82 -10.95 39.64
CA ASP A 1 -24.48 -9.71 39.15
C ASP A 1 -24.41 -8.54 40.10
N SER A 2 -23.62 -8.65 41.16
CA SER A 2 -23.06 -7.47 41.81
C SER A 2 -22.16 -6.65 40.85
N ASP A 3 -21.71 -7.26 39.75
CA ASP A 3 -20.85 -6.74 38.69
C ASP A 3 -21.56 -6.47 37.34
N ALA A 4 -22.82 -6.89 37.19
CA ALA A 4 -23.71 -6.63 36.04
C ALA A 4 -23.32 -7.34 34.73
N ASP A 5 -22.65 -8.49 34.81
CA ASP A 5 -22.26 -9.38 33.71
C ASP A 5 -23.41 -10.29 33.19
N GLY A 6 -24.51 -10.36 33.93
CA GLY A 6 -25.71 -11.13 33.61
C GLY A 6 -25.87 -12.47 34.32
N PHE A 7 -25.00 -12.83 35.27
CA PHE A 7 -25.09 -14.04 36.10
C PHE A 7 -25.32 -13.70 37.57
N THR A 8 -25.84 -14.60 38.42
CA THR A 8 -26.02 -14.27 39.84
C THR A 8 -24.78 -14.61 40.68
N ASP A 9 -24.52 -13.84 41.74
CA ASP A 9 -23.36 -14.04 42.64
C ASP A 9 -23.26 -15.47 43.20
N GLY A 10 -24.41 -16.14 43.36
CA GLY A 10 -24.46 -17.53 43.81
C GLY A 10 -24.05 -18.55 42.76
N GLU A 11 -24.26 -18.26 41.47
CA GLU A 11 -23.81 -19.08 40.34
C GLU A 11 -22.30 -18.94 40.14
N GLU A 12 -21.78 -17.73 40.32
CA GLU A 12 -20.35 -17.40 40.24
C GLU A 12 -19.54 -18.10 41.34
N ILE A 13 -19.96 -17.97 42.61
CA ILE A 13 -19.32 -18.68 43.73
C ILE A 13 -19.34 -20.21 43.54
N ALA A 14 -20.42 -20.75 42.95
CA ALA A 14 -20.55 -22.19 42.74
C ALA A 14 -19.57 -22.74 41.70
N GLN A 15 -19.03 -21.88 40.84
CA GLN A 15 -18.08 -22.21 39.77
C GLN A 15 -16.64 -21.76 40.10
N GLY A 16 -16.41 -21.28 41.32
CA GLY A 16 -15.08 -20.85 41.77
C GLY A 16 -14.67 -19.46 41.28
N THR A 17 -15.62 -18.64 40.80
CA THR A 17 -15.36 -17.26 40.35
C THR A 17 -15.68 -16.24 41.44
N ASP A 18 -15.13 -15.03 41.33
CA ASP A 18 -15.40 -13.93 42.27
C ASP A 18 -16.65 -13.16 41.80
N PRO A 19 -17.75 -13.13 42.58
CA PRO A 19 -18.99 -12.47 42.20
C PRO A 19 -18.94 -10.94 42.13
N ASN A 20 -17.79 -10.34 42.42
CA ASN A 20 -17.57 -8.89 42.27
C ASN A 20 -16.56 -8.59 41.15
N ASP A 21 -16.04 -9.61 40.47
CA ASP A 21 -15.09 -9.46 39.38
C ASP A 21 -15.85 -9.33 38.06
N PRO A 22 -15.91 -8.12 37.47
CA PRO A 22 -16.73 -7.79 36.29
C PRO A 22 -16.32 -8.53 35.01
N PHE A 23 -15.29 -9.36 35.09
CA PHE A 23 -14.81 -10.18 33.99
C PHE A 23 -15.21 -11.66 34.10
N SER A 24 -15.93 -12.09 35.14
CA SER A 24 -16.22 -13.52 35.39
C SER A 24 -17.31 -14.15 34.50
N TRP A 25 -16.99 -14.66 33.30
CA TRP A 25 -17.97 -15.42 32.50
C TRP A 25 -17.98 -16.92 32.84
N ASN A 26 -19.16 -17.49 33.07
CA ASN A 26 -19.28 -18.90 33.49
C ASN A 26 -19.12 -19.93 32.34
N PHE A 27 -18.31 -20.97 32.58
CA PHE A 27 -18.24 -22.23 31.83
C PHE A 27 -19.33 -23.23 32.30
N ASN A 28 -20.38 -23.43 31.50
CA ASN A 28 -21.51 -24.32 31.85
C ASN A 28 -21.27 -25.83 31.64
N GLY A 29 -20.03 -26.28 31.50
CA GLY A 29 -19.70 -27.72 31.43
C GLY A 29 -20.04 -28.45 30.12
N ASP A 30 -20.72 -27.81 29.17
CA ASP A 30 -21.19 -28.42 27.90
C ASP A 30 -20.42 -27.90 26.65
N GLY A 31 -19.22 -27.38 26.82
CA GLY A 31 -18.36 -26.86 25.75
C GLY A 31 -18.58 -25.36 25.48
N TRP A 32 -17.51 -24.70 25.02
CA TRP A 32 -17.52 -23.29 24.63
C TRP A 32 -18.49 -23.06 23.45
N PHE A 33 -19.04 -21.85 23.36
CA PHE A 33 -19.85 -21.42 22.22
C PHE A 33 -19.22 -21.88 20.91
N ASP A 34 -19.93 -22.76 20.20
CA ASP A 34 -19.60 -23.14 18.84
C ASP A 34 -19.86 -21.96 17.90
N SER A 35 -18.87 -21.08 17.75
CA SER A 35 -18.89 -19.97 16.79
C SER A 35 -18.45 -20.40 15.39
N TRP A 36 -18.39 -21.71 15.09
CA TRP A 36 -17.95 -22.25 13.79
C TRP A 36 -18.67 -21.63 12.58
N ALA A 37 -19.89 -21.10 12.78
CA ALA A 37 -20.65 -20.45 11.71
C ALA A 37 -20.16 -19.04 11.29
N ARG A 38 -19.16 -18.43 11.95
CA ARG A 38 -18.62 -17.09 11.59
C ARG A 38 -17.16 -17.06 11.15
N ALA A 39 -16.41 -18.15 11.29
CA ALA A 39 -14.97 -18.16 11.04
C ALA A 39 -14.59 -18.53 9.59
N GLU A 40 -15.42 -19.27 8.86
CA GLU A 40 -15.16 -19.62 7.45
C GLU A 40 -15.44 -18.42 6.53
N GLY A 41 -14.44 -17.56 6.34
CA GLY A 41 -14.43 -16.54 5.29
C GLY A 41 -13.84 -15.17 5.68
N ALA A 42 -13.47 -14.95 6.95
CA ALA A 42 -12.97 -13.65 7.42
C ALA A 42 -11.47 -13.63 7.77
N TYR A 43 -10.81 -14.79 7.83
CA TYR A 43 -9.40 -14.88 8.23
C TYR A 43 -8.50 -15.16 7.03
N PRO A 44 -7.42 -14.38 6.82
CA PRO A 44 -6.34 -14.77 5.92
C PRO A 44 -5.72 -16.09 6.41
N THR A 45 -4.99 -16.79 5.54
CA THR A 45 -4.28 -18.03 5.86
C THR A 45 -3.48 -17.86 7.15
N GLY A 46 -3.61 -18.84 8.05
CA GLY A 46 -2.91 -18.84 9.33
C GLY A 46 -1.41 -19.12 9.21
N TRP A 47 -0.70 -19.14 10.33
CA TRP A 47 0.71 -19.55 10.35
C TRP A 47 0.90 -21.05 10.53
N GLU A 48 2.00 -21.54 9.97
CA GLU A 48 2.39 -22.95 10.03
C GLU A 48 3.63 -23.18 10.94
N ILE A 49 3.79 -24.41 11.43
CA ILE A 49 5.00 -24.81 12.19
C ILE A 49 6.23 -24.63 11.29
N GLY A 50 7.24 -23.95 11.81
CA GLY A 50 8.50 -23.68 11.12
C GLY A 50 8.57 -22.30 10.45
N GLU A 51 7.46 -21.55 10.37
CA GLU A 51 7.48 -20.15 9.94
C GLU A 51 8.06 -19.24 11.03
N VAL A 52 8.69 -18.14 10.62
CA VAL A 52 9.16 -17.09 11.54
C VAL A 52 7.99 -16.15 11.84
N LEU A 53 7.72 -15.92 13.12
CA LEU A 53 6.63 -15.03 13.51
C LEU A 53 7.00 -13.57 13.19
N PRO A 54 6.12 -12.81 12.49
CA PRO A 54 6.36 -11.39 12.21
C PRO A 54 6.50 -10.56 13.49
N ASN A 55 7.29 -9.49 13.44
CA ASN A 55 7.43 -8.58 14.58
C ASN A 55 6.11 -7.83 14.87
N ALA A 56 5.65 -7.88 16.11
CA ALA A 56 4.43 -7.25 16.58
C ALA A 56 4.74 -6.06 17.48
N SER A 57 4.15 -4.90 17.18
CA SER A 57 4.23 -3.72 18.05
C SER A 57 3.00 -3.69 18.95
N LEU A 58 3.23 -3.75 20.26
CA LEU A 58 2.23 -3.91 21.30
C LEU A 58 2.40 -2.82 22.36
N ARG A 59 1.45 -2.74 23.30
CA ARG A 59 1.57 -1.95 24.53
C ARG A 59 1.66 -2.86 25.72
N ASP A 60 2.64 -2.65 26.59
CA ASP A 60 2.78 -3.40 27.85
C ASP A 60 1.89 -2.83 28.96
N GLN A 61 1.96 -3.44 30.14
CA GLN A 61 1.17 -3.05 31.32
C GLN A 61 1.50 -1.64 31.83
N ALA A 62 2.65 -1.06 31.45
CA ALA A 62 3.02 0.32 31.75
C ALA A 62 2.58 1.32 30.66
N ASP A 63 1.90 0.84 29.61
CA ASP A 63 1.54 1.58 28.39
C ASP A 63 2.75 1.98 27.53
N ASP A 64 3.89 1.31 27.72
CA ASP A 64 5.10 1.51 26.92
C ASP A 64 5.04 0.66 25.65
N GLY A 65 5.74 1.10 24.60
CA GLY A 65 5.87 0.35 23.35
C GLY A 65 6.71 -0.91 23.54
N PHE A 66 6.15 -2.05 23.16
CA PHE A 66 6.80 -3.36 23.29
C PHE A 66 6.81 -4.04 21.92
N ASP A 67 8.00 -4.25 21.38
CA ASP A 67 8.16 -4.96 20.12
C ASP A 67 8.63 -6.38 20.41
N LEU A 68 7.96 -7.38 19.85
CA LEU A 68 8.25 -8.78 20.15
C LEU A 68 9.71 -9.16 19.83
N TRP A 69 10.32 -8.52 18.82
CA TRP A 69 11.73 -8.69 18.46
C TRP A 69 12.73 -8.28 19.54
N GLN A 70 12.31 -7.50 20.55
CA GLN A 70 13.15 -7.21 21.71
C GLN A 70 13.49 -8.47 22.51
N LEU A 71 12.76 -9.56 22.30
CA LEU A 71 13.00 -10.85 22.93
C LEU A 71 13.77 -11.83 22.02
N TYR A 72 14.24 -11.40 20.84
CA TYR A 72 15.03 -12.25 19.94
C TYR A 72 16.20 -12.92 20.67
N GLY A 73 16.44 -14.20 20.37
CA GLY A 73 17.44 -15.01 21.06
C GLY A 73 16.95 -15.72 22.33
N ASN A 74 15.72 -15.44 22.78
CA ASN A 74 15.07 -16.20 23.86
C ASN A 74 14.14 -17.28 23.30
N VAL A 75 13.91 -18.34 24.08
CA VAL A 75 12.78 -19.25 23.83
C VAL A 75 11.55 -18.56 24.38
N ILE A 76 10.56 -18.27 23.54
CA ILE A 76 9.41 -17.45 23.94
C ILE A 76 8.14 -18.29 23.93
N LEU A 77 7.39 -18.23 25.03
CA LEU A 77 6.01 -18.68 25.08
C LEU A 77 5.09 -17.46 24.90
N LEU A 78 4.36 -17.42 23.79
CA LEU A 78 3.27 -16.48 23.59
C LEU A 78 1.98 -17.10 24.13
N ASP A 79 1.45 -16.53 25.20
CA ASP A 79 0.20 -16.96 25.82
C ASP A 79 -0.95 -16.04 25.38
N PHE A 80 -1.98 -16.62 24.77
CA PHE A 80 -3.16 -15.91 24.29
C PHE A 80 -4.35 -16.23 25.17
N SER A 81 -4.79 -15.21 25.90
CA SER A 81 -5.85 -15.35 26.88
C SER A 81 -6.92 -14.28 26.73
N ALA A 82 -8.13 -14.65 27.13
CA ALA A 82 -9.27 -13.75 27.17
C ALA A 82 -9.53 -13.32 28.61
N GLY A 83 -9.95 -12.05 28.73
CA GLY A 83 -10.44 -11.42 29.96
C GLY A 83 -11.37 -12.24 30.84
N TRP A 84 -12.16 -13.07 30.18
CA TRP A 84 -13.36 -13.65 30.74
C TRP A 84 -13.27 -15.16 30.91
N CYS A 85 -12.08 -15.72 30.69
CA CYS A 85 -11.89 -17.16 30.54
C CYS A 85 -11.30 -17.77 31.83
N VAL A 86 -12.10 -18.59 32.52
CA VAL A 86 -11.70 -19.28 33.76
C VAL A 86 -10.49 -20.23 33.55
N PRO A 87 -10.41 -21.05 32.49
CA PRO A 87 -9.19 -21.84 32.23
C PRO A 87 -7.95 -20.98 31.90
N CYS A 88 -8.14 -19.77 31.39
CA CYS A 88 -7.04 -18.83 31.13
C CYS A 88 -6.43 -18.33 32.44
N LYS A 89 -7.26 -18.20 33.49
CA LYS A 89 -6.81 -17.90 34.85
C LYS A 89 -5.93 -19.01 35.44
N GLU A 90 -6.30 -20.28 35.28
CA GLU A 90 -5.45 -21.40 35.73
C GLU A 90 -4.10 -21.46 34.97
N LEU A 91 -4.13 -21.16 33.66
CA LEU A 91 -2.90 -21.10 32.85
C LEU A 91 -1.98 -19.92 33.24
N ALA A 92 -2.54 -18.77 33.61
CA ALA A 92 -1.74 -17.61 34.01
C ALA A 92 -0.89 -17.90 35.27
N GLU A 93 -1.48 -18.58 36.26
CA GLU A 93 -0.75 -19.02 37.47
C GLU A 93 0.35 -20.03 37.12
N GLY A 94 0.06 -21.02 36.26
CA GLY A 94 1.06 -21.99 35.79
C GLY A 94 2.17 -21.36 34.94
N ALA A 95 1.84 -20.35 34.15
CA ALA A 95 2.82 -19.61 33.34
C ALA A 95 3.81 -18.84 34.22
N GLN A 96 3.36 -18.24 35.33
CA GLN A 96 4.25 -17.58 36.29
C GLN A 96 5.24 -18.58 36.91
N GLU A 97 4.77 -19.74 37.36
CA GLU A 97 5.65 -20.80 37.89
C GLU A 97 6.68 -21.26 36.84
N LEU A 98 6.25 -21.47 35.60
CA LEU A 98 7.10 -21.89 34.48
C LEU A 98 8.16 -20.84 34.12
N TRP A 99 7.78 -19.56 34.11
CA TRP A 99 8.72 -18.47 33.86
C TRP A 99 9.75 -18.35 34.98
N GLU A 100 9.32 -18.39 36.24
CA GLU A 100 10.25 -18.34 37.38
C GLU A 100 11.27 -19.48 37.35
N ALA A 101 10.85 -20.67 36.91
CA ALA A 101 11.70 -21.85 36.80
C ALA A 101 12.78 -21.71 35.72
N HIS A 102 12.49 -21.05 34.59
CA HIS A 102 13.34 -21.09 33.39
C HIS A 102 13.84 -19.74 32.88
N ARG A 103 13.44 -18.61 33.48
CA ARG A 103 13.87 -17.27 33.03
C ARG A 103 15.39 -17.08 33.03
N ALA A 104 16.09 -17.77 33.92
CA ALA A 104 17.56 -17.74 33.97
C ALA A 104 18.22 -18.51 32.81
N ASP A 105 17.48 -19.40 32.16
CA ASP A 105 17.96 -20.23 31.04
C ASP A 105 17.70 -19.56 29.67
N GLY A 106 17.14 -18.35 29.66
CA GLY A 106 16.73 -17.62 28.46
C GLY A 106 15.33 -17.98 27.96
N PHE A 107 14.43 -18.40 28.87
CA PHE A 107 13.01 -18.55 28.61
C PHE A 107 12.25 -17.25 28.92
N MET A 108 11.38 -16.83 28.02
CA MET A 108 10.55 -15.64 28.18
C MET A 108 9.08 -15.98 27.95
N ILE A 109 8.19 -15.31 28.68
CA ILE A 109 6.75 -15.37 28.44
C ILE A 109 6.26 -13.98 28.05
N VAL A 110 5.42 -13.91 27.02
CA VAL A 110 4.64 -12.73 26.69
C VAL A 110 3.17 -13.12 26.68
N HIS A 111 2.39 -12.49 27.55
CA HIS A 111 0.97 -12.78 27.68
C HIS A 111 0.14 -11.70 26.99
N LEU A 112 -0.49 -12.07 25.87
CA LEU A 112 -1.34 -11.18 25.08
C LEU A 112 -2.80 -11.33 25.53
N ILE A 113 -3.36 -10.23 26.06
CA ILE A 113 -4.76 -10.19 26.52
C ILE A 113 -5.69 -9.70 25.42
N THR A 114 -6.84 -10.36 25.31
CA THR A 114 -7.90 -10.03 24.36
C THR A 114 -9.21 -9.73 25.08
N GLU A 115 -9.93 -8.69 24.62
CA GLU A 115 -11.14 -8.22 25.29
C GLU A 115 -12.35 -9.13 25.03
N THR A 116 -12.45 -9.71 23.82
CA THR A 116 -13.63 -10.45 23.39
C THR A 116 -13.27 -11.62 22.48
N SER A 117 -14.23 -12.55 22.28
CA SER A 117 -14.16 -13.54 21.19
C SER A 117 -14.42 -12.94 19.80
N ILE A 118 -14.59 -11.61 19.69
CA ILE A 118 -14.86 -10.89 18.46
C ILE A 118 -13.57 -10.20 17.97
N PRO A 119 -13.10 -10.50 16.75
CA PRO A 119 -11.91 -9.87 16.18
C PRO A 119 -12.03 -8.34 16.07
N GLY A 120 -10.89 -7.65 16.19
CA GLY A 120 -10.78 -6.20 15.95
C GLY A 120 -11.22 -5.29 17.10
N ILE A 121 -11.56 -5.87 18.26
CA ILE A 121 -11.79 -5.10 19.49
C ILE A 121 -10.57 -5.30 20.39
N PRO A 122 -9.66 -4.31 20.47
CA PRO A 122 -8.47 -4.40 21.32
C PRO A 122 -8.84 -4.32 22.80
N ALA A 123 -8.08 -4.99 23.66
CA ALA A 123 -8.16 -4.81 25.11
C ALA A 123 -7.76 -3.39 25.51
N ASP A 124 -8.37 -2.85 26.56
CA ASP A 124 -7.96 -1.59 27.16
C ASP A 124 -6.85 -1.75 28.21
N LEU A 125 -6.20 -0.64 28.57
CA LEU A 125 -5.11 -0.61 29.57
C LEU A 125 -5.59 -1.04 30.96
N ALA A 126 -6.84 -0.74 31.31
CA ALA A 126 -7.36 -1.04 32.64
C ALA A 126 -7.52 -2.55 32.84
N MET A 127 -8.00 -3.24 31.81
CA MET A 127 -8.12 -4.69 31.74
C MET A 127 -6.75 -5.38 31.80
N GLN A 128 -5.80 -4.87 31.03
CA GLN A 128 -4.42 -5.39 31.03
C GLN A 128 -3.76 -5.27 32.41
N GLN A 129 -3.83 -4.09 33.03
CA GLN A 129 -3.25 -3.86 34.36
C GLN A 129 -3.95 -4.72 35.41
N ALA A 130 -5.28 -4.83 35.34
CA ALA A 130 -6.04 -5.66 36.27
C ALA A 130 -5.61 -7.13 36.21
N TRP A 131 -5.25 -7.65 35.04
CA TRP A 131 -4.76 -9.02 34.90
C TRP A 131 -3.39 -9.24 35.53
N ALA A 132 -2.45 -8.32 35.26
CA ALA A 132 -1.14 -8.35 35.85
C ALA A 132 -1.23 -8.30 37.38
N ASP A 133 -2.09 -7.42 37.91
CA ASP A 133 -2.31 -7.26 39.35
C ASP A 133 -3.06 -8.45 39.98
N MET A 134 -4.00 -9.07 39.26
CA MET A 134 -4.84 -10.16 39.78
C MET A 134 -4.04 -11.44 40.01
N PHE A 135 -3.03 -11.69 39.18
CA PHE A 135 -2.24 -12.91 39.18
C PHE A 135 -0.78 -12.71 39.58
N ASP A 136 -0.43 -11.50 40.05
CA ASP A 136 0.93 -11.10 40.39
C ASP A 136 1.94 -11.45 39.26
N LEU A 137 1.52 -11.31 37.99
CA LEU A 137 2.37 -11.65 36.84
C LEU A 137 3.52 -10.65 36.72
N THR A 138 4.74 -11.17 36.70
CA THR A 138 5.93 -10.31 36.62
C THR A 138 6.55 -10.26 35.23
N PHE A 139 6.16 -11.16 34.32
CA PHE A 139 6.53 -11.13 32.92
C PHE A 139 5.62 -10.17 32.12
N PRO A 140 6.01 -9.74 30.90
CA PRO A 140 5.22 -8.82 30.10
C PRO A 140 3.79 -9.30 29.85
N VAL A 141 2.82 -8.47 30.24
CA VAL A 141 1.42 -8.58 29.86
C VAL A 141 1.19 -7.50 28.84
N VAL A 142 0.77 -7.86 27.62
CA VAL A 142 0.73 -6.95 26.47
C VAL A 142 -0.67 -6.92 25.85
N ARG A 143 -0.98 -5.83 25.14
CA ARG A 143 -2.19 -5.68 24.34
C ARG A 143 -1.87 -5.06 22.97
N ASP A 144 -2.61 -5.47 21.96
CA ASP A 144 -2.66 -4.77 20.68
C ASP A 144 -3.64 -3.60 20.80
N VAL A 145 -3.22 -2.39 20.44
CA VAL A 145 -4.06 -1.17 20.52
C VAL A 145 -4.82 -0.87 19.23
N THR A 146 -4.46 -1.49 18.11
CA THR A 146 -5.15 -1.31 16.83
C THR A 146 -6.16 -2.43 16.55
N GLY A 147 -5.99 -3.58 17.20
CA GLY A 147 -6.83 -4.76 17.02
C GLY A 147 -6.52 -5.54 15.72
N ASP A 148 -5.41 -5.19 15.06
CA ASP A 148 -4.97 -5.77 13.79
C ASP A 148 -4.31 -7.15 13.95
N TYR A 149 -3.61 -7.37 15.06
CA TYR A 149 -2.82 -8.57 15.28
C TYR A 149 -3.69 -9.78 15.62
N TYR A 150 -4.73 -9.59 16.44
CA TYR A 150 -5.69 -10.66 16.78
C TYR A 150 -6.47 -11.20 15.57
N GLY A 151 -6.68 -10.38 14.54
CA GLY A 151 -7.28 -10.82 13.28
C GLY A 151 -6.34 -11.65 12.37
N ARG A 152 -5.02 -11.53 12.57
CA ARG A 152 -3.97 -12.21 11.77
C ARG A 152 -3.38 -13.43 12.47
N LEU A 153 -3.49 -13.54 13.80
CA LEU A 153 -3.09 -14.72 14.59
C LEU A 153 -4.05 -15.92 14.42
N SER A 154 -4.52 -16.19 13.19
CA SER A 154 -5.24 -17.43 12.89
C SER A 154 -4.22 -18.58 12.92
N THR A 155 -4.32 -19.48 13.88
CA THR A 155 -3.46 -20.66 13.96
C THR A 155 -4.27 -21.90 13.59
N GLN A 156 -5.20 -21.77 12.64
CA GLN A 156 -6.22 -22.77 12.32
C GLN A 156 -5.62 -24.16 11.97
N ASP A 157 -4.42 -24.18 11.40
CA ASP A 157 -3.67 -25.39 11.07
C ASP A 157 -2.84 -25.95 12.25
N LEU A 158 -2.67 -25.17 13.32
CA LEU A 158 -1.94 -25.53 14.54
C LEU A 158 -2.88 -25.95 15.69
N TYR A 159 -4.04 -25.30 15.82
CA TYR A 159 -5.03 -25.57 16.88
C TYR A 159 -6.47 -25.25 16.44
N THR A 160 -7.41 -26.13 16.78
CA THR A 160 -8.84 -25.96 16.46
C THR A 160 -9.54 -25.02 17.44
N GLY A 161 -9.27 -23.72 17.32
CA GLY A 161 -10.26 -22.64 17.45
C GLY A 161 -10.91 -22.32 18.81
N ALA A 162 -10.22 -22.44 19.95
CA ALA A 162 -10.71 -21.89 21.22
C ALA A 162 -9.59 -21.26 22.07
N LEU A 163 -9.91 -20.19 22.81
CA LEU A 163 -9.06 -19.67 23.89
C LEU A 163 -9.24 -20.57 25.12
N PRO A 164 -8.19 -20.82 25.93
CA PRO A 164 -6.81 -20.35 25.78
C PRO A 164 -5.97 -21.20 24.82
N PHE A 165 -5.00 -20.56 24.16
CA PHE A 165 -3.94 -21.26 23.43
C PHE A 165 -2.59 -20.57 23.61
N MET A 166 -1.50 -21.32 23.44
CA MET A 166 -0.13 -20.83 23.53
C MET A 166 0.68 -21.21 22.29
N LEU A 167 1.64 -20.38 21.89
CA LEU A 167 2.62 -20.66 20.84
C LEU A 167 4.03 -20.64 21.42
N VAL A 168 4.86 -21.61 21.05
CA VAL A 168 6.28 -21.64 21.44
C VAL A 168 7.13 -21.24 20.26
N LEU A 169 7.98 -20.24 20.48
CA LEU A 169 8.97 -19.75 19.53
C LEU A 169 10.36 -20.20 19.97
N ASP A 170 11.16 -20.68 19.02
CA ASP A 170 12.59 -20.87 19.26
C ASP A 170 13.35 -19.53 19.29
N ARG A 171 14.67 -19.61 19.47
CA ARG A 171 15.55 -18.44 19.59
C ARG A 171 15.69 -17.66 18.29
N GLU A 172 15.35 -18.28 17.16
CA GLU A 172 15.24 -17.64 15.84
C GLU A 172 13.79 -17.23 15.52
N MET A 173 12.91 -17.27 16.52
CA MET A 173 11.51 -16.84 16.47
C MET A 173 10.63 -17.65 15.51
N ARG A 174 11.03 -18.89 15.25
CA ARG A 174 10.23 -19.83 14.46
C ARG A 174 9.21 -20.52 15.34
N ILE A 175 8.02 -20.75 14.79
CA ILE A 175 6.93 -21.44 15.46
C ILE A 175 7.29 -22.93 15.60
N GLN A 176 7.55 -23.37 16.82
CA GLN A 176 7.86 -24.78 17.13
C GLN A 176 6.60 -25.61 17.43
N GLY A 177 5.53 -24.96 17.89
CA GLY A 177 4.24 -25.63 18.10
C GLY A 177 3.23 -24.78 18.87
N SER A 178 2.02 -25.34 19.05
CA SER A 178 0.91 -24.71 19.79
C SER A 178 0.31 -25.64 20.85
N PHE A 179 -0.22 -25.07 21.93
CA PHE A 179 -0.74 -25.81 23.08
C PHE A 179 -2.07 -25.26 23.58
N GLY A 180 -2.94 -26.15 24.05
CA GLY A 180 -4.15 -25.78 24.78
C GLY A 180 -4.09 -26.19 26.26
N ALA A 181 -5.09 -25.75 27.03
CA ALA A 181 -5.23 -26.10 28.45
C ALA A 181 -5.18 -27.62 28.69
N GLY A 182 -4.40 -28.04 29.71
CA GLY A 182 -4.29 -29.45 30.13
C GLY A 182 -3.22 -30.29 29.43
N GLN A 183 -2.34 -29.69 28.62
CA GLN A 183 -1.21 -30.36 27.95
C GLN A 183 0.17 -29.93 28.51
N GLU A 184 0.22 -29.45 29.75
CA GLU A 184 1.41 -28.89 30.42
C GLU A 184 2.68 -29.73 30.27
N ALA A 185 2.59 -31.04 30.54
CA ALA A 185 3.76 -31.93 30.43
C ALA A 185 4.36 -32.02 29.01
N GLN A 186 3.58 -31.74 27.97
CA GLN A 186 4.07 -31.70 26.59
C GLN A 186 4.71 -30.35 26.26
N LEU A 187 4.17 -29.27 26.83
CA LEU A 187 4.73 -27.93 26.72
C LEU A 187 6.10 -27.86 27.41
N GLU A 188 6.19 -28.33 28.65
CA GLU A 188 7.43 -28.39 29.44
C GLU A 188 8.52 -29.17 28.70
N ALA A 189 8.20 -30.38 28.20
CA ALA A 189 9.17 -31.19 27.47
C ALA A 189 9.70 -30.53 26.19
N MET A 190 8.90 -29.65 25.57
CA MET A 190 9.33 -28.92 24.39
C MET A 190 10.20 -27.71 24.75
N ILE A 191 9.82 -26.96 25.79
CA ILE A 191 10.64 -25.87 26.33
C ILE A 191 12.00 -26.41 26.77
N GLU A 192 12.04 -27.50 27.54
CA GLU A 192 13.28 -28.17 27.95
C GLU A 192 14.15 -28.60 26.75
N GLY A 193 13.54 -28.96 25.62
CA GLY A 193 14.26 -29.34 24.40
C GLY A 193 14.83 -28.15 23.62
N LEU A 194 14.29 -26.95 23.82
CA LEU A 194 14.72 -25.71 23.15
C LEU A 194 15.65 -24.87 24.02
N LEU A 195 15.58 -25.04 25.33
CA LEU A 195 16.49 -24.41 26.28
C LEU A 195 17.93 -24.96 26.12
N PRO A 196 18.94 -24.09 26.25
CA PRO A 196 20.33 -24.51 26.19
C PRO A 196 20.68 -25.36 27.41
N THR A 197 21.67 -26.25 27.28
CA THR A 197 22.18 -27.05 28.40
C THR A 197 22.99 -26.24 29.41
N GLU A 198 23.29 -24.97 29.12
CA GLU A 198 23.99 -24.01 29.95
C GLU A 198 23.22 -22.67 29.90
N PRO A 199 22.88 -22.05 31.04
CA PRO A 199 22.11 -20.80 31.06
C PRO A 199 22.88 -19.65 30.40
N ALA A 200 22.19 -18.86 29.57
CA ALA A 200 22.77 -17.67 28.95
C ALA A 200 22.89 -16.53 29.97
N ALA A 201 24.08 -15.97 30.15
CA ALA A 201 24.26 -14.79 30.98
C ALA A 201 23.89 -13.54 30.17
N TYR A 202 22.82 -12.84 30.56
CA TYR A 202 22.56 -11.47 30.11
C TYR A 202 21.64 -10.71 31.08
N PRO A 203 21.63 -9.36 31.05
CA PRO A 203 21.50 -8.54 32.23
C PRO A 203 20.14 -7.83 32.25
N TYR A 204 19.37 -8.05 33.31
CA TYR A 204 18.44 -7.04 33.80
C TYR A 204 18.67 -6.87 35.31
N PRO A 205 18.69 -5.63 35.83
CA PRO A 205 19.01 -5.39 37.23
C PRO A 205 17.84 -5.88 38.10
N ALA A 206 18.03 -7.00 38.79
CA ALA A 206 17.13 -7.41 39.85
C ALA A 206 17.36 -6.53 41.10
N PRO A 207 16.30 -6.09 41.79
CA PRO A 207 16.44 -5.32 43.02
C PRO A 207 16.99 -6.19 44.16
N GLU A 208 17.94 -5.63 44.90
CA GLU A 208 18.65 -6.25 46.03
C GLU A 208 17.71 -6.84 47.10
N ALA A 209 18.02 -8.06 47.56
CA ALA A 209 17.64 -8.54 48.89
C ALA A 209 18.64 -9.58 49.44
N ASP A 210 19.49 -9.10 50.35
CA ASP A 210 20.10 -9.74 51.54
C ASP A 210 20.61 -11.22 51.51
N LEU A 211 21.93 -11.34 51.71
CA LEU A 211 22.68 -12.52 52.20
C LEU A 211 22.44 -12.76 53.72
N PRO A 212 22.65 -13.98 54.32
CA PRO A 212 24.01 -14.58 54.61
C PRO A 212 24.03 -16.16 54.68
N ALA A 213 25.11 -16.94 54.90
CA ALA A 213 26.48 -16.79 55.44
C ALA A 213 27.46 -17.97 55.11
N GLU A 214 28.77 -17.66 55.06
CA GLU A 214 30.05 -18.36 55.33
C GLU A 214 30.29 -19.91 55.25
N GLY A 215 31.40 -20.30 54.56
CA GLY A 215 32.44 -21.21 55.12
C GLY A 215 33.16 -22.26 54.23
N SER A 216 34.45 -22.01 53.91
CA SER A 216 35.62 -22.91 53.60
C SER A 216 35.76 -23.72 52.28
N GLU A 217 36.83 -23.47 51.48
CA GLU A 217 38.03 -24.33 51.20
C GLU A 217 38.99 -23.70 50.13
N PRO A 218 40.33 -23.93 50.13
CA PRO A 218 41.32 -23.17 49.34
C PRO A 218 41.62 -23.68 47.91
N ASP A 219 41.14 -24.87 47.54
CA ASP A 219 41.24 -25.43 46.17
C ASP A 219 40.16 -24.88 45.22
N LEU A 220 39.27 -24.02 45.73
CA LEU A 220 38.19 -23.37 44.99
C LEU A 220 38.55 -21.95 44.52
N CYS A 221 39.80 -21.54 44.74
CA CYS A 221 40.20 -20.16 44.53
C CYS A 221 40.95 -19.90 43.21
N ASP A 222 41.33 -20.95 42.47
CA ASP A 222 42.09 -20.95 41.20
C ASP A 222 41.86 -22.35 40.60
N VAL A 223 40.66 -22.56 40.05
CA VAL A 223 40.17 -23.91 39.73
C VAL A 223 40.70 -24.40 38.37
N ASP A 224 40.97 -23.49 37.43
CA ASP A 224 41.55 -23.77 36.13
C ASP A 224 43.10 -23.74 36.10
N GLY A 225 43.74 -23.22 37.15
CA GLY A 225 45.19 -23.25 37.34
C GLY A 225 45.94 -22.22 36.49
N ASP A 226 45.27 -21.17 36.04
CA ASP A 226 45.89 -20.07 35.28
C ASP A 226 46.77 -19.14 36.16
N GLY A 227 46.67 -19.31 37.49
CA GLY A 227 47.43 -18.56 38.49
C GLY A 227 46.78 -17.24 38.90
N LYS A 228 45.57 -16.96 38.43
CA LYS A 228 44.68 -15.90 38.90
C LYS A 228 43.72 -16.48 39.93
N ARG A 229 43.16 -15.60 40.76
CA ARG A 229 42.30 -16.01 41.86
C ARG A 229 40.86 -15.61 41.59
N SER A 230 39.92 -16.50 41.86
CA SER A 230 38.49 -16.22 41.72
C SER A 230 38.03 -15.08 42.63
N PHE A 231 36.97 -14.36 42.21
CA PHE A 231 36.37 -13.30 43.02
C PHE A 231 35.92 -13.77 44.40
N ALA A 232 35.42 -15.02 44.51
CA ALA A 232 35.00 -15.63 45.76
C ALA A 232 36.13 -15.70 46.81
N CYS A 233 37.38 -15.62 46.36
CA CYS A 233 38.58 -15.61 47.20
C CYS A 233 39.32 -14.26 47.21
N GLY A 234 38.67 -13.18 46.75
CA GLY A 234 39.22 -11.84 46.72
C GLY A 234 40.27 -11.60 45.62
N GLY A 235 40.28 -12.43 44.58
CA GLY A 235 41.04 -12.16 43.35
C GLY A 235 40.20 -11.43 42.30
N THR A 236 40.69 -11.41 41.06
CA THR A 236 40.12 -10.63 39.94
C THR A 236 39.76 -11.51 38.74
N ASP A 237 39.80 -12.83 38.91
CA ASP A 237 39.38 -13.77 37.87
C ASP A 237 37.87 -14.06 38.02
N CYS A 238 37.16 -13.77 36.93
CA CYS A 238 35.73 -13.88 36.76
C CYS A 238 35.30 -15.24 36.22
N HIS A 239 36.25 -16.03 35.69
CA HIS A 239 35.99 -17.27 35.00
C HIS A 239 36.95 -18.37 35.49
N ASP A 240 36.81 -18.74 36.77
CA ASP A 240 37.68 -19.67 37.49
C ASP A 240 37.77 -21.10 36.92
N HIS A 241 36.99 -21.44 35.89
CA HIS A 241 37.01 -22.70 35.16
C HIS A 241 37.48 -22.56 33.69
N ASN A 242 37.90 -21.37 33.26
CA ASN A 242 38.31 -21.07 31.89
C ASN A 242 39.68 -20.34 31.86
N PRO A 243 40.79 -21.06 31.64
CA PRO A 243 42.14 -20.50 31.77
C PRO A 243 42.52 -19.54 30.62
N ALA A 244 41.60 -19.29 29.68
CA ALA A 244 41.76 -18.32 28.61
C ALA A 244 41.09 -16.96 28.92
N ALA A 245 40.25 -16.90 29.96
CA ALA A 245 39.64 -15.67 30.44
C ALA A 245 40.28 -15.27 31.77
N GLY A 246 40.66 -14.01 31.90
CA GLY A 246 41.31 -13.49 33.08
C GLY A 246 41.78 -12.04 32.87
N PRO A 247 42.25 -11.35 33.93
CA PRO A 247 42.48 -9.89 33.98
C PRO A 247 43.32 -9.24 32.87
N ASP A 248 44.04 -10.04 32.07
CA ASP A 248 44.96 -9.58 31.03
C ASP A 248 44.58 -10.12 29.63
N SER A 249 43.40 -10.73 29.48
CA SER A 249 42.91 -11.26 28.20
C SER A 249 42.33 -10.15 27.32
N ASP A 250 42.36 -10.35 26.00
CA ASP A 250 41.71 -9.47 25.04
C ASP A 250 40.22 -9.81 24.93
N GLU A 251 39.36 -8.78 24.90
CA GLU A 251 37.91 -8.95 24.73
C GLU A 251 37.55 -9.49 23.34
N ARG A 252 36.40 -10.17 23.28
CA ARG A 252 35.85 -10.74 22.04
C ARG A 252 34.38 -10.38 21.90
N CYS A 253 33.88 -10.38 20.67
CA CYS A 253 32.48 -10.17 20.33
C CYS A 253 31.61 -11.39 20.67
N ASP A 254 31.60 -11.77 21.94
CA ASP A 254 30.74 -12.78 22.54
C ASP A 254 30.25 -12.31 23.92
N LEU A 255 29.53 -13.13 24.66
CA LEU A 255 28.89 -12.69 25.90
C LEU A 255 29.78 -12.85 27.13
N VAL A 256 31.06 -13.12 26.92
CA VAL A 256 32.01 -13.43 27.97
C VAL A 256 32.85 -12.18 28.22
N ASP A 257 32.96 -11.78 29.49
CA ASP A 257 33.88 -10.74 29.95
C ASP A 257 35.26 -11.39 30.07
N TRP A 258 36.01 -11.41 28.97
CA TRP A 258 37.27 -12.15 28.90
C TRP A 258 38.34 -11.56 29.81
N ASN A 259 38.31 -10.25 30.07
CA ASN A 259 39.30 -9.51 30.83
C ASN A 259 38.89 -9.21 32.28
N CYS A 260 37.66 -9.57 32.68
CA CYS A 260 37.12 -9.45 34.03
C CYS A 260 37.08 -8.01 34.61
N ASP A 261 36.97 -6.99 33.76
CA ASP A 261 36.83 -5.60 34.18
C ASP A 261 35.37 -5.12 34.28
N GLY A 262 34.42 -5.98 33.86
CA GLY A 262 32.99 -5.72 33.88
C GLY A 262 32.46 -5.02 32.62
N ALA A 263 33.30 -4.74 31.62
CA ALA A 263 32.93 -4.15 30.35
C ALA A 263 33.00 -5.19 29.21
N LEU A 264 31.83 -5.64 28.76
CA LEU A 264 31.74 -6.49 27.57
C LEU A 264 32.14 -5.68 26.33
N HIS A 265 32.92 -6.31 25.44
CA HIS A 265 33.29 -5.81 24.11
C HIS A 265 34.20 -4.57 24.07
N GLU A 266 34.71 -4.09 25.21
CA GLU A 266 35.64 -2.97 25.24
C GLU A 266 36.96 -3.38 24.57
N ASP A 267 37.33 -2.69 23.47
CA ASP A 267 38.50 -3.01 22.65
C ASP A 267 38.51 -4.46 22.09
N ALA A 268 37.33 -5.04 21.85
CA ALA A 268 37.21 -6.40 21.30
C ALA A 268 38.02 -6.57 20.00
N VAL A 269 38.78 -7.66 19.92
CA VAL A 269 39.76 -7.86 18.84
C VAL A 269 39.15 -8.41 17.54
N ASP A 270 37.88 -8.80 17.57
CA ASP A 270 37.13 -9.40 16.47
C ASP A 270 35.86 -8.61 16.10
N THR A 271 35.89 -7.28 16.28
CA THR A 271 34.84 -6.37 15.77
C THR A 271 34.71 -6.41 14.26
N GLN A 272 33.48 -6.21 13.77
CA GLN A 272 33.21 -5.97 12.36
C GLN A 272 33.05 -4.47 12.07
N THR A 273 33.25 -4.11 10.81
CA THR A 273 33.01 -2.75 10.32
C THR A 273 31.68 -2.72 9.61
N LEU A 274 30.78 -1.87 10.05
CA LEU A 274 29.53 -1.56 9.37
C LEU A 274 29.59 -0.14 8.79
N TYR A 275 28.94 0.07 7.66
CA TYR A 275 28.88 1.31 6.91
C TYR A 275 27.46 1.84 7.01
N LEU A 276 27.30 3.15 7.27
CA LEU A 276 25.97 3.74 7.29
C LEU A 276 25.38 3.60 5.89
N ASP A 277 24.15 3.11 5.80
CA ASP A 277 23.37 2.92 4.57
C ASP A 277 22.18 3.87 4.70
N SER A 278 22.37 5.10 4.21
CA SER A 278 21.42 6.19 4.49
C SER A 278 20.20 6.19 3.57
N ASP A 279 20.27 5.52 2.42
CA ASP A 279 19.21 5.43 1.43
C ASP A 279 18.54 4.05 1.35
N GLU A 280 19.03 3.09 2.14
CA GLU A 280 18.46 1.76 2.39
C GLU A 280 18.56 0.79 1.19
N ASP A 281 19.60 0.92 0.38
CA ASP A 281 19.81 0.07 -0.80
C ASP A 281 20.67 -1.18 -0.53
N GLY A 282 21.21 -1.31 0.69
CA GLY A 282 22.05 -2.43 1.13
C GLY A 282 23.54 -2.22 0.91
N TYR A 283 23.97 -1.08 0.37
CA TYR A 283 25.34 -0.62 0.33
C TYR A 283 25.47 0.57 1.29
N GLY A 284 26.64 0.78 1.89
CA GLY A 284 26.85 1.91 2.78
C GLY A 284 28.14 2.66 2.47
N ALA A 285 28.18 3.94 2.84
CA ALA A 285 29.35 4.79 2.65
C ALA A 285 30.50 4.50 3.63
N LEU A 286 31.73 4.64 3.11
CA LEU A 286 32.97 4.64 3.92
C LEU A 286 32.96 5.74 5.00
N ASP A 287 32.31 6.87 4.72
CA ASP A 287 32.19 8.00 5.65
C ASP A 287 31.06 7.72 6.65
N GLY A 288 31.42 7.33 7.87
CA GLY A 288 30.46 6.95 8.91
C GLY A 288 30.63 5.53 9.45
N ALA A 289 31.68 4.82 9.01
CA ALA A 289 31.96 3.46 9.43
C ALA A 289 31.99 3.28 10.96
N LEU A 290 31.24 2.29 11.45
CA LEU A 290 31.11 1.91 12.85
C LEU A 290 31.82 0.56 13.08
N GLN A 291 32.77 0.54 14.01
CA GLN A 291 33.28 -0.73 14.55
C GLN A 291 32.32 -1.23 15.62
N THR A 292 31.84 -2.46 15.49
CA THR A 292 30.89 -3.03 16.45
C THR A 292 30.98 -4.55 16.51
N CYS A 293 30.48 -5.12 17.61
CA CYS A 293 30.23 -6.54 17.79
C CYS A 293 28.80 -6.95 17.42
N ALA A 294 27.94 -5.97 17.10
CA ALA A 294 26.55 -6.22 16.70
C ALA A 294 26.46 -6.65 15.23
N ASP A 295 25.50 -7.53 14.94
CA ASP A 295 25.08 -7.84 13.57
C ASP A 295 24.62 -6.55 12.85
N PRO A 296 24.66 -6.50 11.50
CA PRO A 296 24.17 -5.34 10.76
C PRO A 296 22.71 -5.07 11.12
N LEU A 297 22.47 -3.95 11.80
CA LEU A 297 21.13 -3.44 12.10
C LEU A 297 20.91 -2.20 11.25
N TRP A 298 19.67 -1.99 10.81
CA TRP A 298 19.27 -0.74 10.17
C TRP A 298 19.68 0.46 11.06
N PRO A 299 20.32 1.52 10.50
CA PRO A 299 20.58 1.81 9.09
C PRO A 299 22.03 1.52 8.64
N TYR A 300 22.59 0.32 8.87
CA TYR A 300 23.97 0.01 8.50
C TYR A 300 24.10 -1.26 7.64
N SER A 301 24.94 -1.18 6.59
CA SER A 301 25.34 -2.29 5.74
C SER A 301 26.73 -2.83 6.10
N SER A 302 26.97 -4.11 5.80
CA SER A 302 28.33 -4.70 5.84
C SER A 302 29.13 -4.45 4.55
N ASN A 303 28.47 -3.89 3.53
CA ASN A 303 29.06 -3.59 2.24
C ASN A 303 29.40 -2.09 2.15
N ALA A 304 30.64 -1.78 1.77
CA ALA A 304 31.19 -0.41 1.75
C ALA A 304 31.20 0.23 0.36
N ASP A 305 30.66 -0.48 -0.63
CA ASP A 305 30.88 -0.17 -2.04
C ASP A 305 29.86 0.83 -2.60
N ASP A 306 29.09 1.50 -1.74
CA ASP A 306 28.10 2.49 -2.16
C ASP A 306 28.76 3.65 -2.92
N CYS A 307 28.16 3.99 -4.04
CA CYS A 307 28.63 5.02 -4.95
C CYS A 307 28.02 6.38 -4.59
N ASP A 308 26.78 6.43 -4.10
CA ASP A 308 26.09 7.63 -3.60
C ASP A 308 25.06 7.26 -2.52
N ASP A 309 25.48 7.34 -1.26
CA ASP A 309 24.73 7.06 -0.02
C ASP A 309 23.55 8.01 0.23
N THR A 310 23.04 8.68 -0.80
CA THR A 310 21.84 9.50 -0.76
C THR A 310 20.84 9.16 -1.86
N ASP A 311 21.19 8.24 -2.77
CA ASP A 311 20.39 7.83 -3.91
C ASP A 311 20.38 6.29 -4.03
N PRO A 312 19.29 5.62 -3.62
CA PRO A 312 19.22 4.15 -3.56
C PRO A 312 19.24 3.48 -4.94
N VAL A 313 19.31 4.27 -6.02
CA VAL A 313 19.46 3.80 -7.40
C VAL A 313 20.94 3.69 -7.80
N LEU A 314 21.86 4.37 -7.10
CA LEU A 314 23.27 4.53 -7.48
C LEU A 314 24.25 3.71 -6.61
N ASN A 315 24.35 2.42 -6.91
CA ASN A 315 25.24 1.46 -6.27
C ASN A 315 26.03 0.61 -7.29
N PRO A 316 26.92 -0.29 -6.85
CA PRO A 316 27.71 -1.13 -7.76
C PRO A 316 26.89 -2.03 -8.69
N GLU A 317 25.62 -2.27 -8.38
CA GLU A 317 24.68 -3.05 -9.18
C GLU A 317 23.76 -2.19 -10.05
N THR A 318 23.92 -0.86 -10.06
CA THR A 318 23.18 0.04 -10.94
C THR A 318 23.33 -0.37 -12.39
N VAL A 319 22.18 -0.57 -13.04
CA VAL A 319 22.08 -0.89 -14.46
C VAL A 319 21.93 0.40 -15.25
N TRP A 320 22.84 0.60 -16.19
CA TRP A 320 22.83 1.67 -17.18
C TRP A 320 22.45 1.09 -18.53
N TYR A 321 21.63 1.82 -19.27
CA TYR A 321 21.07 1.44 -20.56
C TYR A 321 21.67 2.32 -21.65
N ALA A 322 22.17 1.71 -22.72
CA ALA A 322 22.80 2.46 -23.81
C ALA A 322 21.80 3.45 -24.39
N ASP A 323 22.24 4.68 -24.64
CA ASP A 323 21.48 5.78 -25.23
C ASP A 323 22.29 6.27 -26.43
N ALA A 324 21.96 5.77 -27.63
CA ALA A 324 22.80 5.99 -28.82
C ALA A 324 22.42 7.25 -29.61
N ASP A 325 21.22 7.78 -29.38
CA ASP A 325 20.68 8.99 -30.00
C ASP A 325 20.60 10.20 -29.02
N ASP A 326 21.03 10.01 -27.78
CA ASP A 326 21.15 11.03 -26.72
C ASP A 326 19.78 11.65 -26.34
N ASP A 327 18.72 10.84 -26.33
CA ASP A 327 17.35 11.30 -26.09
C ASP A 327 16.90 11.19 -24.60
N GLY A 328 17.69 10.53 -23.76
CA GLY A 328 17.44 10.36 -22.33
C GLY A 328 16.75 9.04 -21.95
N PHE A 329 16.46 8.16 -22.90
CA PHE A 329 15.94 6.81 -22.71
C PHE A 329 16.96 5.80 -23.26
N GLY A 330 17.10 4.65 -22.60
CA GLY A 330 18.10 3.66 -22.99
C GLY A 330 17.55 2.25 -23.15
N ASN A 331 18.25 1.45 -23.93
CA ASN A 331 17.79 0.12 -24.34
C ASN A 331 17.99 -0.99 -23.28
N PRO A 332 16.92 -1.67 -22.83
CA PRO A 332 16.98 -2.75 -21.84
C PRO A 332 17.70 -4.00 -22.35
N ASN A 333 17.94 -4.12 -23.65
CA ASN A 333 18.74 -5.20 -24.24
C ASN A 333 20.24 -4.85 -24.35
N SER A 334 20.62 -3.62 -24.02
CA SER A 334 21.99 -3.10 -24.14
C SER A 334 22.42 -2.41 -22.85
N THR A 335 22.87 -3.20 -21.88
CA THR A 335 23.15 -2.71 -20.51
C THR A 335 24.62 -2.76 -20.12
N LEU A 336 24.98 -1.90 -19.18
CA LEU A 336 26.22 -1.92 -18.40
C LEU A 336 25.88 -1.86 -16.92
N ILE A 337 26.68 -2.50 -16.07
CA ILE A 337 26.49 -2.47 -14.61
C ILE A 337 27.71 -1.82 -14.00
N GLN A 338 27.54 -0.66 -13.34
CA GLN A 338 28.59 0.07 -12.65
C GLN A 338 28.03 1.28 -11.86
N CYS A 339 28.80 1.79 -10.90
CA CYS A 339 28.50 2.98 -10.10
C CYS A 339 28.19 4.24 -10.94
N GLU A 340 29.17 4.71 -11.71
CA GLU A 340 29.07 6.00 -12.40
C GLU A 340 28.41 5.82 -13.77
N GLN A 341 27.55 6.76 -14.15
CA GLN A 341 26.94 6.82 -15.48
C GLN A 341 28.01 6.77 -16.58
N PRO A 342 28.06 5.71 -17.41
CA PRO A 342 28.95 5.68 -18.56
C PRO A 342 28.51 6.70 -19.62
N ASP A 343 29.47 7.27 -20.35
CA ASP A 343 29.17 8.14 -21.50
C ASP A 343 28.28 7.40 -22.53
N GLY A 344 27.15 8.01 -22.90
CA GLY A 344 26.18 7.43 -23.85
C GLY A 344 25.29 6.35 -23.26
N TYR A 345 25.05 6.40 -21.95
CA TYR A 345 24.11 5.52 -21.25
C TYR A 345 23.24 6.35 -20.27
N VAL A 346 22.02 5.92 -20.00
CA VAL A 346 21.10 6.52 -19.02
C VAL A 346 20.54 5.46 -18.06
N SER A 347 19.98 5.87 -16.93
CA SER A 347 19.37 4.95 -15.94
C SER A 347 17.93 4.56 -16.30
N ASN A 348 17.36 5.17 -17.33
CA ASN A 348 15.98 4.99 -17.77
C ASN A 348 15.92 3.95 -18.89
N ASP A 349 15.12 2.89 -18.73
CA ASP A 349 15.12 1.70 -19.59
C ASP A 349 13.96 1.62 -20.59
N GLN A 350 13.27 2.74 -20.82
CA GLN A 350 12.00 2.79 -21.55
C GLN A 350 12.14 2.87 -23.07
N ASP A 351 13.35 2.64 -23.61
CA ASP A 351 13.61 2.60 -25.05
C ASP A 351 13.74 1.15 -25.53
N SER A 352 13.02 0.69 -26.56
CA SER A 352 13.22 -0.68 -27.09
C SER A 352 14.16 -0.79 -28.31
N ASP A 353 14.67 0.36 -28.78
CA ASP A 353 15.27 0.64 -30.10
C ASP A 353 16.09 1.95 -30.09
N ASP A 354 17.41 1.90 -29.81
CA ASP A 354 18.35 3.06 -29.87
C ASP A 354 18.64 3.57 -31.31
N GLY A 355 17.73 3.33 -32.25
CA GLY A 355 17.87 3.66 -33.66
C GLY A 355 17.17 4.94 -34.08
N ASP A 356 16.25 5.47 -33.27
CA ASP A 356 15.56 6.73 -33.48
C ASP A 356 14.99 7.35 -32.20
N ASP A 357 14.94 8.70 -32.14
CA ASP A 357 14.43 9.52 -31.03
C ASP A 357 12.91 9.32 -30.71
N THR A 358 12.25 8.22 -31.14
CA THR A 358 10.80 8.01 -31.01
C THR A 358 10.39 6.80 -30.18
N SER A 359 11.31 6.24 -29.42
CA SER A 359 11.16 4.98 -28.69
C SER A 359 10.20 4.96 -27.49
N LEU A 360 9.54 6.07 -27.17
CA LEU A 360 8.26 6.06 -26.45
C LEU A 360 7.13 5.93 -27.47
N GLY A 361 6.22 4.97 -27.27
CA GLY A 361 5.06 4.70 -28.13
C GLY A 361 4.55 5.90 -28.94
N CYS A 362 4.27 5.71 -30.22
CA CYS A 362 4.02 6.84 -31.10
C CYS A 362 2.71 7.61 -30.86
N TRP A 363 1.88 7.24 -29.88
CA TRP A 363 0.60 7.90 -29.66
C TRP A 363 0.75 9.19 -28.88
N SER A 364 -0.05 10.19 -29.24
CA SER A 364 -0.12 11.49 -28.58
C SER A 364 -1.51 11.81 -28.04
N GLN A 365 -2.55 11.28 -28.69
CA GLN A 365 -3.94 11.40 -28.26
C GLN A 365 -4.69 10.11 -28.61
N VAL A 366 -5.68 9.76 -27.80
CA VAL A 366 -6.66 8.72 -28.08
C VAL A 366 -8.06 9.30 -27.95
N THR A 367 -8.96 8.83 -28.79
CA THR A 367 -10.39 9.11 -28.68
C THR A 367 -11.22 7.84 -28.86
N VAL A 368 -12.34 7.79 -28.15
CA VAL A 368 -13.23 6.63 -28.07
C VAL A 368 -14.61 6.97 -28.63
N GLY A 369 -15.06 6.16 -29.59
CA GLY A 369 -16.44 6.15 -30.05
C GLY A 369 -17.30 5.21 -29.21
N ARG A 370 -18.39 4.69 -29.79
CA ARG A 370 -19.22 3.68 -29.11
C ARG A 370 -18.59 2.29 -29.14
N ASP A 371 -18.22 1.84 -30.33
CA ASP A 371 -17.67 0.50 -30.60
C ASP A 371 -16.36 0.56 -31.40
N HIS A 372 -15.76 1.75 -31.55
CA HIS A 372 -14.47 1.98 -32.20
C HIS A 372 -13.62 2.96 -31.38
N SER A 373 -12.32 3.00 -31.68
CA SER A 373 -11.36 3.92 -31.09
C SER A 373 -10.42 4.42 -32.18
N CYS A 374 -9.90 5.63 -32.02
CA CYS A 374 -8.90 6.20 -32.92
C CYS A 374 -7.80 6.86 -32.11
N GLY A 375 -6.57 6.84 -32.62
CA GLY A 375 -5.44 7.53 -32.02
C GLY A 375 -4.77 8.46 -33.03
N LEU A 376 -4.22 9.55 -32.51
CA LEU A 376 -3.33 10.47 -33.23
C LEU A 376 -1.90 10.19 -32.80
N LYS A 377 -1.04 9.90 -33.77
CA LYS A 377 0.38 9.71 -33.53
C LYS A 377 1.13 11.04 -33.41
N LYS A 378 2.29 11.04 -32.75
CA LYS A 378 3.21 12.19 -32.59
C LYS A 378 3.66 12.77 -33.94
N ASP A 379 3.75 11.92 -34.98
CA ASP A 379 4.08 12.35 -36.35
C ASP A 379 2.91 13.05 -37.07
N GLY A 380 1.73 13.12 -36.44
CA GLY A 380 0.51 13.73 -36.96
C GLY A 380 -0.37 12.78 -37.79
N SER A 381 -0.02 11.49 -37.91
CA SER A 381 -0.84 10.49 -38.61
C SER A 381 -1.87 9.81 -37.69
N ILE A 382 -2.91 9.22 -38.28
CA ILE A 382 -4.05 8.64 -37.53
C ILE A 382 -4.10 7.13 -37.76
N ALA A 383 -4.56 6.40 -36.75
CA ALA A 383 -5.01 5.02 -36.91
C ALA A 383 -6.24 4.75 -36.04
N CYS A 384 -7.19 3.98 -36.58
CA CYS A 384 -8.44 3.60 -35.93
C CYS A 384 -8.61 2.08 -35.88
N TRP A 385 -9.30 1.58 -34.86
CA TRP A 385 -9.55 0.16 -34.61
C TRP A 385 -10.91 -0.07 -33.94
N GLY A 386 -11.39 -1.31 -33.92
CA GLY A 386 -12.72 -1.68 -33.41
C GLY A 386 -13.74 -1.96 -34.53
N ASP A 387 -14.99 -1.53 -34.35
CA ASP A 387 -16.02 -1.62 -35.39
C ASP A 387 -15.66 -0.78 -36.63
N ASN A 388 -16.20 -1.19 -37.78
CA ASN A 388 -16.06 -0.48 -39.04
C ASN A 388 -17.34 -0.59 -39.89
N SER A 389 -18.50 -0.75 -39.25
CA SER A 389 -19.77 -0.99 -39.94
C SER A 389 -20.27 0.23 -40.73
N ASP A 390 -19.88 1.45 -40.32
CA ASP A 390 -20.17 2.73 -40.98
C ASP A 390 -18.92 3.41 -41.56
N ASN A 391 -17.82 2.67 -41.74
CA ASN A 391 -16.51 3.15 -42.24
C ASN A 391 -15.72 4.02 -41.23
N GLU A 392 -15.85 3.73 -39.94
CA GLU A 392 -15.14 4.40 -38.84
C GLU A 392 -13.61 4.25 -38.91
N GLN A 393 -13.10 3.26 -39.64
CA GLN A 393 -11.67 3.08 -39.89
C GLN A 393 -11.21 3.65 -41.24
N LEU A 394 -12.08 4.31 -42.01
CA LEU A 394 -11.72 4.98 -43.26
C LEU A 394 -11.24 6.41 -43.00
N PHE A 395 -10.23 6.55 -42.15
CA PHE A 395 -9.65 7.84 -41.80
C PHE A 395 -8.86 8.45 -42.98
N PRO A 396 -8.74 9.79 -43.07
CA PRO A 396 -7.99 10.42 -44.13
C PRO A 396 -6.48 10.14 -44.03
N ALA A 397 -5.84 9.90 -45.17
CA ALA A 397 -4.39 9.80 -45.23
C ALA A 397 -3.73 11.16 -45.02
N GLY A 398 -2.56 11.17 -44.38
CA GLY A 398 -1.80 12.39 -44.09
C GLY A 398 -1.16 12.30 -42.71
N ASN A 399 -0.35 13.31 -42.41
CA ASN A 399 0.33 13.46 -41.13
C ASN A 399 0.27 14.92 -40.63
N ASP A 400 -0.73 15.67 -41.11
CA ASP A 400 -0.93 17.08 -40.82
C ASP A 400 -2.03 17.31 -39.78
N PHE A 401 -2.33 16.31 -38.93
CA PHE A 401 -3.34 16.39 -37.90
C PHE A 401 -2.75 16.79 -36.53
N VAL A 402 -3.50 17.59 -35.77
CA VAL A 402 -3.08 18.12 -34.46
C VAL A 402 -4.06 17.84 -33.32
N ALA A 403 -5.30 17.48 -33.65
CA ALA A 403 -6.29 17.05 -32.66
C ALA A 403 -7.28 16.06 -33.28
N ILE A 404 -7.81 15.16 -32.47
CA ILE A 404 -8.79 14.14 -32.88
C ILE A 404 -9.88 13.99 -31.81
N ASP A 405 -11.13 13.76 -32.22
CA ASP A 405 -12.24 13.52 -31.30
C ASP A 405 -13.36 12.71 -31.97
N SER A 406 -13.98 11.80 -31.22
CA SER A 406 -14.98 10.84 -31.73
C SER A 406 -16.37 11.08 -31.15
N GLY A 407 -17.37 10.98 -32.01
CA GLY A 407 -18.77 10.86 -31.61
C GLY A 407 -19.20 9.40 -31.42
N TYR A 408 -20.45 9.07 -31.76
CA TYR A 408 -20.97 7.70 -31.58
C TYR A 408 -20.38 6.69 -32.57
N GLN A 409 -20.44 7.04 -33.86
CA GLN A 409 -20.02 6.23 -35.02
C GLN A 409 -19.30 7.09 -36.06
N HIS A 410 -18.76 8.23 -35.64
CA HIS A 410 -17.97 9.11 -36.49
C HIS A 410 -16.79 9.64 -35.71
N THR A 411 -15.73 10.02 -36.43
CA THR A 411 -14.55 10.65 -35.85
C THR A 411 -14.16 11.83 -36.72
N CYS A 412 -13.70 12.90 -36.07
CA CYS A 412 -13.22 14.10 -36.71
C CYS A 412 -11.78 14.37 -36.26
N ALA A 413 -10.96 14.92 -37.15
CA ALA A 413 -9.61 15.34 -36.87
C ALA A 413 -9.34 16.75 -37.42
N GLN A 414 -8.67 17.57 -36.64
CA GLN A 414 -8.26 18.92 -37.00
C GLN A 414 -6.87 18.88 -37.64
N ARG A 415 -6.73 19.57 -38.77
CA ARG A 415 -5.47 19.75 -39.49
C ARG A 415 -4.67 20.93 -38.92
N THR A 416 -3.39 20.99 -39.26
CA THR A 416 -2.46 22.09 -38.88
C THR A 416 -2.92 23.47 -39.36
N ASP A 417 -3.75 23.56 -40.39
CA ASP A 417 -4.36 24.80 -40.87
C ASP A 417 -5.66 25.18 -40.13
N GLY A 418 -6.07 24.38 -39.15
CA GLY A 418 -7.27 24.56 -38.33
C GLY A 418 -8.55 23.99 -38.95
N THR A 419 -8.53 23.47 -40.18
CA THR A 419 -9.70 22.85 -40.80
C THR A 419 -9.98 21.45 -40.23
N ILE A 420 -11.22 20.99 -40.30
CA ILE A 420 -11.63 19.68 -39.74
C ILE A 420 -11.97 18.70 -40.86
N SER A 421 -11.48 17.46 -40.74
CA SER A 421 -11.82 16.33 -41.60
C SER A 421 -12.54 15.26 -40.77
N CYS A 422 -13.75 14.87 -41.17
CA CYS A 422 -14.54 13.85 -40.47
C CYS A 422 -14.81 12.62 -41.35
N TRP A 423 -15.00 11.46 -40.73
CA TRP A 423 -15.31 10.18 -41.38
C TRP A 423 -16.18 9.30 -40.48
N GLY A 424 -16.70 8.21 -41.06
CA GLY A 424 -17.69 7.33 -40.43
C GLY A 424 -19.12 7.72 -40.79
N SER A 425 -20.05 7.50 -39.87
CA SER A 425 -21.47 7.79 -40.04
C SER A 425 -21.73 9.29 -40.23
N ASP A 426 -22.43 9.66 -41.31
CA ASP A 426 -22.86 11.05 -41.56
C ASP A 426 -24.35 11.27 -41.23
N ASN A 427 -24.86 10.52 -40.25
CA ASN A 427 -26.21 10.73 -39.76
C ASN A 427 -26.36 12.19 -39.27
N TYR A 428 -27.39 12.87 -39.74
CA TYR A 428 -27.68 14.27 -39.44
C TYR A 428 -26.58 15.28 -39.86
N GLY A 429 -25.61 14.88 -40.68
CA GLY A 429 -24.51 15.76 -41.12
C GLY A 429 -23.37 15.89 -40.11
N ALA A 430 -23.24 14.96 -39.14
CA ALA A 430 -22.20 15.02 -38.10
C ALA A 430 -20.78 14.92 -38.68
N SER A 431 -20.61 14.22 -39.80
CA SER A 431 -19.34 14.07 -40.51
C SER A 431 -19.14 15.13 -41.61
N SER A 432 -19.97 16.17 -41.60
CA SER A 432 -19.95 17.28 -42.57
C SER A 432 -19.60 18.60 -41.88
N PRO A 433 -18.33 18.82 -41.50
CA PRO A 433 -17.91 20.05 -40.83
C PRO A 433 -18.10 21.28 -41.74
N PRO A 434 -18.25 22.49 -41.16
CA PRO A 434 -18.36 23.72 -41.95
C PRO A 434 -17.18 23.92 -42.91
N GLU A 435 -17.48 24.13 -44.19
CA GLU A 435 -16.46 24.41 -45.21
C GLU A 435 -15.80 25.78 -44.96
N ASP A 436 -14.50 25.87 -45.22
CA ASP A 436 -13.70 27.10 -45.13
C ASP A 436 -13.68 27.78 -43.74
N VAL A 437 -13.92 27.03 -42.66
CA VAL A 437 -13.79 27.49 -41.28
C VAL A 437 -12.59 26.84 -40.60
N ALA A 438 -11.69 27.66 -40.07
CA ALA A 438 -10.60 27.22 -39.21
C ALA A 438 -11.03 27.30 -37.74
N PHE A 439 -10.64 26.30 -36.96
CA PHE A 439 -10.95 26.17 -35.54
C PHE A 439 -9.66 26.23 -34.71
N LEU A 440 -9.76 26.72 -33.47
CA LEU A 440 -8.72 26.60 -32.44
C LEU A 440 -8.81 25.25 -31.75
N SER A 441 -10.03 24.82 -31.43
CA SER A 441 -10.31 23.55 -30.79
C SER A 441 -11.71 23.07 -31.19
N PHE A 442 -11.94 21.76 -31.06
CA PHE A 442 -13.25 21.16 -31.27
C PHE A 442 -13.47 19.95 -30.36
N LYS A 443 -14.74 19.61 -30.19
CA LYS A 443 -15.24 18.43 -29.49
C LYS A 443 -16.44 17.84 -30.23
N CYS A 444 -16.59 16.53 -30.19
CA CYS A 444 -17.64 15.75 -30.79
C CYS A 444 -18.40 14.97 -29.71
N GLY A 445 -19.71 14.92 -29.88
CA GLY A 445 -20.63 14.11 -29.10
C GLY A 445 -21.28 13.08 -30.00
N LEU A 446 -22.28 12.37 -29.49
CA LEU A 446 -22.87 11.20 -30.18
C LEU A 446 -23.28 11.45 -31.64
N GLY A 447 -23.84 12.61 -31.97
CA GLY A 447 -24.34 12.90 -33.33
C GLY A 447 -24.07 14.33 -33.81
N ALA A 448 -23.20 15.06 -33.14
CA ALA A 448 -22.91 16.46 -33.44
C ALA A 448 -21.53 16.84 -32.89
N CYS A 449 -20.91 17.84 -33.47
CA CYS A 449 -19.65 18.40 -33.00
C CYS A 449 -19.76 19.92 -32.86
N CYS A 450 -18.90 20.49 -32.02
CA CYS A 450 -18.77 21.93 -31.79
C CYS A 450 -17.29 22.31 -31.77
N GLY A 451 -16.96 23.47 -32.32
CA GLY A 451 -15.62 24.01 -32.24
C GLY A 451 -15.59 25.52 -32.05
N ILE A 452 -14.49 26.00 -31.50
CA ILE A 452 -14.20 27.43 -31.35
C ILE A 452 -13.46 27.88 -32.59
N THR A 453 -13.99 28.88 -33.27
CA THR A 453 -13.41 29.44 -34.50
C THR A 453 -12.07 30.13 -34.22
N ALA A 454 -11.14 30.04 -35.17
CA ALA A 454 -9.81 30.66 -35.11
C ALA A 454 -9.77 32.09 -35.65
N ASP A 455 -10.90 32.80 -35.58
CA ASP A 455 -10.97 34.22 -35.90
C ASP A 455 -10.81 35.09 -34.65
N GLU A 456 -10.80 36.41 -34.80
CA GLU A 456 -10.63 37.34 -33.67
C GLU A 456 -11.81 37.32 -32.66
N THR A 457 -12.90 36.61 -32.95
CA THR A 457 -14.11 36.57 -32.12
C THR A 457 -14.18 35.37 -31.19
N ASN A 458 -13.41 34.30 -31.47
CA ASN A 458 -13.48 33.00 -30.79
C ASN A 458 -14.93 32.54 -30.57
N ASN A 459 -15.78 32.71 -31.58
CA ASN A 459 -17.17 32.24 -31.50
C ASN A 459 -17.21 30.71 -31.61
N ALA A 460 -18.23 30.08 -31.03
CA ALA A 460 -18.46 28.66 -31.17
C ALA A 460 -19.40 28.35 -32.36
N VAL A 461 -19.09 27.29 -33.11
CA VAL A 461 -19.90 26.78 -34.22
C VAL A 461 -20.11 25.30 -34.02
N CYS A 462 -21.37 24.87 -34.07
CA CYS A 462 -21.76 23.47 -33.95
C CYS A 462 -22.45 22.96 -35.23
N TRP A 463 -22.24 21.69 -35.56
CA TRP A 463 -22.84 21.02 -36.72
C TRP A 463 -23.28 19.60 -36.38
N GLY A 464 -24.15 19.03 -37.21
CA GLY A 464 -24.74 17.70 -37.03
C GLY A 464 -26.17 17.72 -36.49
N GLN A 465 -26.50 16.76 -35.61
CA GLN A 465 -27.83 16.59 -35.05
C GLN A 465 -28.28 17.81 -34.24
N ASN A 466 -29.46 18.37 -34.59
CA ASN A 466 -30.08 19.52 -33.91
C ASN A 466 -31.53 19.26 -33.50
N THR A 467 -31.85 18.07 -32.99
CA THR A 467 -33.24 17.69 -32.64
C THR A 467 -33.79 18.45 -31.44
N ASP A 468 -32.91 18.99 -30.60
CA ASP A 468 -33.25 19.63 -29.33
C ASP A 468 -32.60 21.03 -29.20
N GLY A 469 -32.09 21.61 -30.29
CA GLY A 469 -31.42 22.92 -30.27
C GLY A 469 -29.93 22.88 -29.89
N GLN A 470 -29.32 21.70 -29.79
CA GLN A 470 -27.93 21.54 -29.35
C GLN A 470 -26.88 22.13 -30.30
N THR A 471 -27.23 22.48 -31.54
CA THR A 471 -26.33 23.22 -32.45
C THR A 471 -26.68 24.71 -32.54
N GLU A 472 -27.68 25.19 -31.78
CA GLU A 472 -28.06 26.60 -31.72
C GLU A 472 -27.20 27.33 -30.68
N VAL A 473 -25.97 27.64 -31.07
CA VAL A 473 -24.97 28.26 -30.19
C VAL A 473 -25.41 29.66 -29.77
N PRO A 474 -25.45 29.96 -28.46
CA PRO A 474 -25.65 31.33 -27.95
C PRO A 474 -24.54 32.28 -28.41
N GLU A 475 -24.84 33.57 -28.54
CA GLU A 475 -23.80 34.56 -28.84
C GLU A 475 -22.83 34.69 -27.65
N GLY A 476 -21.53 34.56 -27.92
CA GLY A 476 -20.49 34.66 -26.90
C GLY A 476 -19.08 34.48 -27.49
N THR A 477 -18.09 34.80 -26.68
CA THR A 477 -16.67 34.53 -26.95
C THR A 477 -16.26 33.40 -26.02
N TYR A 478 -15.89 32.26 -26.60
CA TYR A 478 -15.71 31.01 -25.87
C TYR A 478 -14.22 30.66 -25.73
N THR A 479 -13.86 30.06 -24.60
CA THR A 479 -12.52 29.52 -24.31
C THR A 479 -12.52 28.00 -24.31
N ALA A 480 -13.65 27.37 -23.98
CA ALA A 480 -13.86 25.93 -24.09
C ALA A 480 -15.28 25.62 -24.55
N VAL A 481 -15.45 24.51 -25.28
CA VAL A 481 -16.75 23.96 -25.67
C VAL A 481 -16.76 22.46 -25.52
N SER A 482 -17.93 21.91 -25.20
CA SER A 482 -18.16 20.48 -25.13
C SER A 482 -19.59 20.17 -25.51
N ILE A 483 -19.80 19.08 -26.24
CA ILE A 483 -21.12 18.66 -26.69
C ILE A 483 -21.40 17.24 -26.24
N ALA A 484 -22.49 17.08 -25.49
CA ALA A 484 -22.94 15.79 -25.02
C ALA A 484 -23.66 15.01 -26.11
N GLY A 485 -23.87 13.74 -25.82
CA GLY A 485 -24.50 12.76 -26.68
C GLY A 485 -25.90 13.02 -27.22
N GLY A 486 -26.03 14.01 -28.12
CA GLY A 486 -27.20 14.25 -28.94
C GLY A 486 -28.33 15.05 -28.28
N ARG A 487 -28.10 15.68 -27.12
CA ARG A 487 -29.17 16.42 -26.39
C ARG A 487 -28.81 17.84 -25.96
N HIS A 488 -27.59 18.10 -25.48
CA HIS A 488 -27.16 19.43 -25.06
C HIS A 488 -25.69 19.67 -25.36
N ALA A 489 -25.29 20.93 -25.38
CA ALA A 489 -23.92 21.38 -25.44
C ALA A 489 -23.69 22.47 -24.40
N CYS A 490 -22.43 22.65 -24.00
CA CYS A 490 -22.02 23.66 -23.04
C CYS A 490 -20.70 24.31 -23.50
N GLY A 491 -20.49 25.55 -23.08
CA GLY A 491 -19.26 26.28 -23.32
C GLY A 491 -18.89 27.15 -22.14
N VAL A 492 -17.61 27.44 -22.02
CA VAL A 492 -17.03 28.40 -21.07
C VAL A 492 -16.72 29.68 -21.83
N LEU A 493 -17.18 30.80 -21.31
CA LEU A 493 -16.93 32.14 -21.85
C LEU A 493 -15.56 32.68 -21.41
N GLU A 494 -15.09 33.75 -22.05
CA GLU A 494 -13.82 34.41 -21.68
C GLU A 494 -13.77 34.91 -20.24
N ASP A 495 -14.93 35.21 -19.63
CA ASP A 495 -15.06 35.60 -18.23
C ASP A 495 -15.22 34.42 -17.26
N GLY A 496 -15.09 33.17 -17.75
CA GLY A 496 -15.19 31.94 -16.96
C GLY A 496 -16.63 31.45 -16.73
N GLU A 497 -17.66 32.16 -17.23
CA GLU A 497 -19.05 31.72 -17.09
C GLU A 497 -19.36 30.51 -17.98
N VAL A 498 -20.10 29.53 -17.45
CA VAL A 498 -20.58 28.38 -18.21
C VAL A 498 -21.97 28.65 -18.76
N VAL A 499 -22.14 28.45 -20.07
CA VAL A 499 -23.43 28.51 -20.76
C VAL A 499 -23.74 27.16 -21.41
N CYS A 500 -24.92 26.61 -21.16
CA CYS A 500 -25.40 25.38 -21.78
C CYS A 500 -26.66 25.62 -22.61
N TRP A 501 -26.80 24.90 -23.73
CA TRP A 501 -27.94 25.00 -24.65
C TRP A 501 -28.36 23.62 -25.18
N GLY A 502 -29.57 23.54 -25.73
CA GLY A 502 -30.19 22.29 -26.19
C GLY A 502 -31.35 21.84 -25.30
N LYS A 503 -31.53 20.52 -25.14
CA LYS A 503 -32.64 19.92 -24.40
C LYS A 503 -32.57 20.24 -22.91
N GLU A 504 -33.56 21.00 -22.42
CA GLU A 504 -33.69 21.29 -20.98
C GLU A 504 -34.46 20.21 -20.20
N GLU A 505 -35.33 19.45 -20.86
CA GLU A 505 -36.21 18.45 -20.23
C GLU A 505 -35.60 17.04 -20.28
N GLY A 506 -35.15 16.52 -19.12
CA GLY A 506 -34.72 15.11 -19.01
C GLY A 506 -33.67 14.80 -17.94
N PHE A 507 -33.06 15.81 -17.32
CA PHE A 507 -32.18 15.63 -16.17
C PHE A 507 -33.03 15.09 -15.00
N GLN A 508 -32.96 13.79 -14.71
CA GLN A 508 -33.58 13.18 -13.53
C GLN A 508 -32.85 13.61 -12.24
N GLY A 509 -32.80 14.93 -11.95
CA GLY A 509 -32.08 15.46 -10.80
C GLY A 509 -32.05 16.99 -10.64
N GLY A 510 -32.24 17.80 -11.69
CA GLY A 510 -32.17 19.26 -11.56
C GLY A 510 -31.94 19.95 -12.90
N ALA A 511 -32.43 21.17 -13.04
CA ALA A 511 -32.50 21.93 -14.29
C ALA A 511 -31.16 22.08 -15.01
N SER A 512 -31.23 22.28 -16.33
CA SER A 512 -30.20 23.03 -17.07
C SER A 512 -29.93 24.33 -16.31
N PRO A 513 -28.68 24.68 -15.98
CA PRO A 513 -28.38 25.96 -15.36
C PRO A 513 -28.55 27.04 -16.42
N THR A 514 -29.77 27.57 -16.57
CA THR A 514 -29.98 28.86 -17.24
C THR A 514 -29.45 30.03 -16.39
N ALA A 515 -28.72 29.76 -15.31
CA ALA A 515 -27.98 30.74 -14.55
C ALA A 515 -26.90 30.05 -13.72
N VAL A 516 -25.65 30.26 -14.12
CA VAL A 516 -24.51 30.59 -13.24
C VAL A 516 -24.29 29.62 -12.07
N VAL A 517 -23.32 28.70 -12.22
CA VAL A 517 -22.43 28.46 -11.07
C VAL A 517 -21.38 29.58 -11.13
N PRO A 518 -21.33 30.52 -10.18
CA PRO A 518 -20.31 31.55 -10.20
C PRO A 518 -18.97 30.89 -9.86
N GLY A 519 -18.05 30.87 -10.82
CA GLY A 519 -16.69 30.36 -10.66
C GLY A 519 -15.87 30.64 -11.93
N ASP A 520 -14.57 30.84 -11.79
CA ASP A 520 -13.64 30.98 -12.92
C ASP A 520 -13.35 29.59 -13.49
N TYR A 521 -14.25 29.07 -14.34
CA TYR A 521 -14.09 27.77 -14.98
C TYR A 521 -13.10 27.85 -16.15
N SER A 522 -12.33 26.79 -16.33
CA SER A 522 -11.32 26.67 -17.39
C SER A 522 -11.64 25.53 -18.36
N GLN A 523 -12.38 24.51 -17.91
CA GLN A 523 -12.74 23.35 -18.73
C GLN A 523 -14.20 22.93 -18.51
N ILE A 524 -14.76 22.27 -19.51
CA ILE A 524 -16.14 21.77 -19.51
C ILE A 524 -16.21 20.41 -20.21
N ALA A 525 -16.91 19.47 -19.60
CA ALA A 525 -17.14 18.13 -20.12
C ALA A 525 -18.63 17.82 -20.09
N ALA A 526 -19.26 17.90 -21.26
CA ALA A 526 -20.67 17.58 -21.45
C ALA A 526 -20.81 16.07 -21.74
N ALA A 527 -21.42 15.35 -20.81
CA ALA A 527 -21.68 13.91 -20.90
C ALA A 527 -23.15 13.65 -21.24
N HIS A 528 -23.54 12.41 -21.55
CA HIS A 528 -24.87 12.14 -22.13
C HIS A 528 -26.06 12.65 -21.29
N TYR A 529 -25.96 12.63 -19.95
CA TYR A 529 -27.04 13.05 -19.05
C TYR A 529 -26.61 14.04 -17.96
N PHE A 530 -25.34 14.45 -17.93
CA PHE A 530 -24.76 15.32 -16.91
C PHE A 530 -23.64 16.15 -17.53
N THR A 531 -23.18 17.15 -16.82
CA THR A 531 -22.06 18.00 -17.22
C THR A 531 -21.17 18.23 -16.02
N CYS A 532 -19.86 18.30 -16.26
CA CYS A 532 -18.86 18.66 -15.26
C CYS A 532 -18.02 19.82 -15.77
N ALA A 533 -17.67 20.76 -14.90
CA ALA A 533 -16.76 21.86 -15.19
C ALA A 533 -15.60 21.85 -14.18
N LEU A 534 -14.38 22.17 -14.64
CA LEU A 534 -13.20 22.32 -13.78
C LEU A 534 -12.87 23.80 -13.63
N ASP A 535 -12.66 24.26 -12.40
CA ASP A 535 -12.16 25.62 -12.15
C ASP A 535 -10.67 25.76 -12.50
N ALA A 536 -10.11 26.96 -12.36
CA ALA A 536 -8.68 27.19 -12.61
C ALA A 536 -7.74 26.41 -11.68
N ALA A 537 -8.24 25.83 -10.58
CA ALA A 537 -7.50 24.98 -9.66
C ALA A 537 -7.75 23.48 -9.91
N GLY A 538 -8.49 23.12 -10.97
CA GLY A 538 -8.83 21.74 -11.31
C GLY A 538 -9.94 21.14 -10.45
N LEU A 539 -10.66 21.93 -9.65
CA LEU A 539 -11.73 21.40 -8.79
C LEU A 539 -13.02 21.19 -9.60
N PRO A 540 -13.63 19.99 -9.55
CA PRO A 540 -14.79 19.68 -10.37
C PRO A 540 -16.11 20.15 -9.76
N THR A 541 -16.97 20.72 -10.59
CA THR A 541 -18.39 20.95 -10.30
C THR A 541 -19.22 20.21 -11.33
N CYS A 542 -19.99 19.20 -10.90
CA CYS A 542 -20.83 18.39 -11.78
C CYS A 542 -22.32 18.56 -11.46
N TRP A 543 -23.17 18.52 -12.49
CA TRP A 543 -24.63 18.61 -12.36
C TRP A 543 -25.35 17.77 -13.42
N GLY A 544 -26.58 17.36 -13.11
CA GLY A 544 -27.44 16.58 -14.02
C GLY A 544 -27.82 15.22 -13.47
N GLY A 545 -27.91 14.22 -14.35
CA GLY A 545 -28.33 12.86 -13.99
C GLY A 545 -27.24 12.11 -13.22
N ASP A 546 -27.56 11.71 -11.99
CA ASP A 546 -26.60 11.10 -11.06
C ASP A 546 -27.05 9.74 -10.47
N LYS A 547 -27.85 8.99 -11.24
CA LYS A 547 -28.44 7.73 -10.76
C LYS A 547 -27.39 6.70 -10.29
N TYR A 548 -26.19 6.73 -10.83
CA TYR A 548 -25.09 5.82 -10.53
C TYR A 548 -23.93 6.51 -9.83
N GLY A 549 -24.06 7.78 -9.42
CA GLY A 549 -22.96 8.57 -8.87
C GLY A 549 -22.03 9.17 -9.93
N GLN A 550 -22.35 9.06 -11.23
CA GLN A 550 -21.47 9.52 -12.32
C GLN A 550 -21.23 11.03 -12.36
N ALA A 551 -22.11 11.82 -11.76
CA ALA A 551 -21.98 13.27 -11.59
C ALA A 551 -21.51 13.64 -10.17
N SER A 552 -21.00 12.68 -9.40
CA SER A 552 -20.43 12.87 -8.07
C SER A 552 -18.92 12.54 -8.10
N PRO A 553 -18.07 13.49 -8.57
CA PRO A 553 -16.64 13.26 -8.69
C PRO A 553 -15.97 13.04 -7.32
N PRO A 554 -14.93 12.19 -7.26
CA PRO A 554 -14.06 12.06 -6.09
C PRO A 554 -13.45 13.40 -5.68
N ALA A 555 -13.04 13.49 -4.42
CA ALA A 555 -12.41 14.70 -3.91
C ALA A 555 -11.00 14.87 -4.51
N GLY A 556 -10.64 16.12 -4.80
CA GLY A 556 -9.33 16.51 -5.32
C GLY A 556 -9.41 17.31 -6.60
N ALA A 557 -8.24 17.74 -7.08
CA ALA A 557 -8.09 18.40 -8.36
C ALA A 557 -7.90 17.38 -9.49
N PHE A 558 -8.32 17.74 -10.69
CA PHE A 558 -8.14 17.01 -11.93
C PHE A 558 -7.57 17.95 -13.00
N ASP A 559 -6.68 17.42 -13.84
CA ASP A 559 -6.15 18.11 -15.02
C ASP A 559 -7.07 17.95 -16.25
N ASP A 560 -7.78 16.82 -16.35
CA ASP A 560 -8.85 16.56 -17.32
C ASP A 560 -9.93 15.69 -16.66
N LEU A 561 -11.18 15.83 -17.10
CA LEU A 561 -12.31 15.03 -16.65
C LEU A 561 -13.24 14.79 -17.83
N ARG A 562 -13.54 13.51 -18.11
CA ARG A 562 -14.44 13.09 -19.18
C ARG A 562 -15.60 12.27 -18.65
N GLY A 563 -16.75 12.42 -19.28
CA GLY A 563 -17.98 11.76 -18.88
C GLY A 563 -18.58 10.93 -20.00
N GLY A 564 -18.87 9.66 -19.70
CA GLY A 564 -19.57 8.74 -20.58
C GLY A 564 -21.09 8.85 -20.44
N THR A 565 -21.78 7.72 -20.58
CA THR A 565 -23.25 7.69 -20.41
C THR A 565 -23.69 7.52 -18.95
N VAL A 566 -22.96 6.71 -18.19
CA VAL A 566 -23.27 6.34 -16.80
C VAL A 566 -22.03 6.21 -15.92
N HIS A 567 -20.87 6.60 -16.43
CA HIS A 567 -19.59 6.63 -15.71
C HIS A 567 -18.79 7.85 -16.16
N SER A 568 -17.79 8.20 -15.37
CA SER A 568 -16.87 9.32 -15.61
C SER A 568 -15.47 8.88 -15.22
N CYS A 569 -14.47 9.50 -15.81
CA CYS A 569 -13.08 9.33 -15.42
C CYS A 569 -12.36 10.68 -15.42
N GLY A 570 -11.41 10.85 -14.51
CA GLY A 570 -10.57 12.03 -14.40
C GLY A 570 -9.09 11.67 -14.38
N LEU A 571 -8.28 12.57 -14.92
CA LEU A 571 -6.82 12.56 -14.84
C LEU A 571 -6.41 13.45 -13.68
N ARG A 572 -5.67 12.91 -12.71
CA ARG A 572 -5.14 13.67 -11.59
C ARG A 572 -3.84 14.39 -11.99
N PRO A 573 -3.45 15.47 -11.28
CA PRO A 573 -2.20 16.19 -11.56
C PRO A 573 -0.91 15.36 -11.44
N ASP A 574 -0.95 14.22 -10.77
CA ASP A 574 0.15 13.24 -10.70
C ASP A 574 0.13 12.24 -11.87
N GLY A 575 -0.78 12.42 -12.82
CA GLY A 575 -0.99 11.57 -14.00
C GLY A 575 -1.76 10.27 -13.72
N THR A 576 -2.23 10.03 -12.50
CA THR A 576 -3.06 8.84 -12.20
C THR A 576 -4.50 9.02 -12.68
N LEU A 577 -5.15 7.91 -13.01
CA LEU A 577 -6.56 7.88 -13.44
C LEU A 577 -7.48 7.51 -12.29
N GLU A 578 -8.68 8.11 -12.27
CA GLU A 578 -9.75 7.68 -11.39
C GLU A 578 -11.10 7.70 -12.11
N CYS A 579 -11.81 6.58 -12.11
CA CYS A 579 -13.14 6.44 -12.71
C CYS A 579 -14.20 6.12 -11.65
N TRP A 580 -15.39 6.67 -11.83
CA TRP A 580 -16.52 6.48 -10.93
C TRP A 580 -17.85 6.40 -11.70
N GLY A 581 -18.91 6.02 -11.00
CA GLY A 581 -20.23 5.78 -11.59
C GLY A 581 -20.55 4.29 -11.73
N SER A 582 -21.15 3.88 -12.85
CA SER A 582 -21.50 2.48 -13.08
C SER A 582 -20.30 1.65 -13.58
N GLY A 583 -19.84 0.69 -12.76
CA GLY A 583 -18.80 -0.27 -13.13
C GLY A 583 -19.23 -1.40 -14.07
N SER A 584 -20.39 -1.30 -14.74
CA SER A 584 -20.81 -2.33 -15.70
C SER A 584 -19.78 -2.46 -16.83
N PHE A 585 -19.45 -3.69 -17.23
CA PHE A 585 -18.41 -4.00 -18.22
C PHE A 585 -16.98 -3.58 -17.82
N GLY A 586 -16.71 -3.31 -16.53
CA GLY A 586 -15.37 -2.94 -16.05
C GLY A 586 -14.95 -1.52 -16.41
N ARG A 587 -15.90 -0.62 -16.71
CA ARG A 587 -15.59 0.77 -17.14
C ARG A 587 -14.98 1.65 -16.06
N THR A 588 -15.10 1.25 -14.80
CA THR A 588 -14.50 1.94 -13.66
C THR A 588 -13.15 1.34 -13.26
N ASP A 589 -12.73 0.26 -13.91
CA ASP A 589 -11.52 -0.47 -13.57
C ASP A 589 -10.33 0.19 -14.29
N CYS A 590 -9.87 1.32 -13.73
CA CYS A 590 -8.77 2.09 -14.30
C CYS A 590 -7.50 1.23 -14.36
N PRO A 591 -6.78 1.21 -15.49
CA PRO A 591 -5.46 0.63 -15.53
C PRO A 591 -4.51 1.46 -14.66
N GLU A 592 -3.61 0.79 -13.94
CA GLU A 592 -2.50 1.44 -13.24
C GLU A 592 -1.54 2.09 -14.25
N GLY A 593 -0.82 3.13 -13.83
CA GLY A 593 0.12 3.87 -14.66
C GLY A 593 -0.05 5.38 -14.59
N VAL A 594 0.79 6.09 -15.36
CA VAL A 594 0.82 7.55 -15.43
C VAL A 594 0.48 7.99 -16.85
N TYR A 595 -0.52 8.85 -16.98
CA TYR A 595 -1.16 9.19 -18.23
C TYR A 595 -1.09 10.69 -18.54
N ALA A 596 -1.01 11.01 -19.83
CA ALA A 596 -1.02 12.38 -20.33
C ALA A 596 -2.40 12.84 -20.77
N GLN A 597 -3.25 11.89 -21.21
CA GLN A 597 -4.55 12.18 -21.76
C GLN A 597 -5.48 10.98 -21.59
N LEU A 598 -6.78 11.24 -21.40
CA LEU A 598 -7.82 10.21 -21.40
C LEU A 598 -8.99 10.64 -22.27
N ASP A 599 -9.73 9.67 -22.78
CA ASP A 599 -11.03 9.88 -23.38
C ASP A 599 -12.04 8.82 -22.92
N VAL A 600 -13.28 9.26 -22.76
CA VAL A 600 -14.37 8.45 -22.19
C VAL A 600 -15.62 8.65 -23.03
N ASN A 601 -16.23 7.54 -23.45
CA ASN A 601 -17.51 7.57 -24.16
C ASN A 601 -18.47 6.53 -23.57
N GLN A 602 -19.40 5.99 -24.36
CA GLN A 602 -20.54 5.24 -23.82
C GLN A 602 -20.16 3.95 -23.10
N LEU A 603 -19.25 3.16 -23.68
CA LEU A 603 -19.06 1.75 -23.31
C LEU A 603 -17.65 1.37 -22.86
N HIS A 604 -16.64 2.14 -23.26
CA HIS A 604 -15.24 1.96 -22.90
C HIS A 604 -14.55 3.31 -22.75
N SER A 605 -13.34 3.25 -22.21
CA SER A 605 -12.46 4.39 -22.00
C SER A 605 -11.06 4.00 -22.46
N CYS A 606 -10.28 4.99 -22.90
CA CYS A 606 -8.88 4.81 -23.23
C CYS A 606 -8.06 5.98 -22.70
N ALA A 607 -6.77 5.74 -22.46
CA ALA A 607 -5.83 6.77 -22.06
C ALA A 607 -4.47 6.56 -22.76
N VAL A 608 -3.76 7.66 -23.01
CA VAL A 608 -2.38 7.66 -23.52
C VAL A 608 -1.44 7.88 -22.34
N GLY A 609 -0.51 6.94 -22.15
CA GLY A 609 0.53 7.03 -21.13
C GLY A 609 1.57 8.11 -21.44
N LEU A 610 2.35 8.53 -20.45
CA LEU A 610 3.54 9.36 -20.70
C LEU A 610 4.57 8.62 -21.57
N ASP A 611 4.52 7.29 -21.55
CA ASP A 611 5.26 6.38 -22.43
C ASP A 611 4.77 6.36 -23.89
N GLY A 612 3.70 7.11 -24.21
CA GLY A 612 3.11 7.15 -25.55
C GLY A 612 2.40 5.86 -25.98
N LEU A 613 2.11 4.94 -25.04
CA LEU A 613 1.29 3.76 -25.26
C LEU A 613 -0.19 4.05 -24.93
N ILE A 614 -1.09 3.22 -25.45
CA ILE A 614 -2.52 3.34 -25.19
C ILE A 614 -2.99 2.19 -24.29
N SER A 615 -3.67 2.54 -23.21
CA SER A 615 -4.41 1.61 -22.35
C SER A 615 -5.90 1.82 -22.53
N CYS A 616 -6.65 0.76 -22.83
CA CYS A 616 -8.11 0.81 -23.00
C CYS A 616 -8.81 -0.22 -22.11
N TRP A 617 -9.94 0.15 -21.51
CA TRP A 617 -10.72 -0.71 -20.61
C TRP A 617 -12.23 -0.49 -20.78
N GLY A 618 -13.03 -1.44 -20.30
CA GLY A 618 -14.48 -1.45 -20.48
C GLY A 618 -14.96 -2.51 -21.48
N TYR A 619 -16.05 -2.21 -22.20
CA TYR A 619 -16.60 -3.11 -23.22
C TYR A 619 -15.70 -3.18 -24.46
N GLY A 620 -15.38 -4.39 -24.93
CA GLY A 620 -14.35 -4.60 -25.96
C GLY A 620 -14.64 -5.71 -26.99
N GLU A 621 -15.91 -6.09 -27.20
CA GLU A 621 -16.24 -7.25 -28.07
C GLU A 621 -15.97 -7.02 -29.57
N GLU A 622 -15.82 -5.77 -30.01
CA GLU A 622 -15.48 -5.41 -31.41
C GLU A 622 -13.97 -5.15 -31.59
N GLY A 623 -13.16 -5.35 -30.54
CA GLY A 623 -11.72 -5.06 -30.55
C GLY A 623 -11.37 -3.59 -30.31
N GLN A 624 -12.33 -2.75 -29.90
CA GLN A 624 -12.11 -1.32 -29.62
C GLN A 624 -11.18 -1.05 -28.43
N THR A 625 -11.00 -2.04 -27.55
CA THR A 625 -10.06 -1.99 -26.42
C THR A 625 -8.70 -2.62 -26.73
N THR A 626 -8.44 -3.04 -27.97
CA THR A 626 -7.14 -3.60 -28.39
C THR A 626 -6.43 -2.63 -29.33
N PRO A 627 -5.71 -1.62 -28.80
CA PRO A 627 -4.98 -0.68 -29.63
C PRO A 627 -3.93 -1.41 -30.48
N PRO A 628 -3.76 -1.04 -31.76
CA PRO A 628 -2.73 -1.64 -32.58
C PRO A 628 -1.35 -1.24 -32.04
N PRO A 629 -0.33 -2.10 -32.22
CA PRO A 629 1.02 -1.74 -31.86
C PRO A 629 1.44 -0.50 -32.65
N CYS A 630 2.25 0.34 -32.03
CA CYS A 630 2.92 1.39 -32.76
C CYS A 630 3.82 0.73 -33.81
N SER A 631 3.46 0.88 -35.08
CA SER A 631 4.31 0.47 -36.20
C SER A 631 4.74 1.73 -36.95
N PRO A 632 6.04 1.86 -37.29
CA PRO A 632 6.52 2.92 -38.17
C PRO A 632 5.89 2.82 -39.57
#